data_AF-A0A4S4A4Z1-F1
#
_entry.id   AF-A0A4S4A4Z1-F1
#
_cell.length_a   1.000
_cell.length_b   1.000
_cell.length_c   1.000
_cell.angle_alpha   90.00
_cell.angle_beta   90.00
_cell.angle_gamma   90.00
#
_symmetry.space_group_name_H-M   'P 1'
#
loop_
_entity.id
_entity.type
_entity.pdbx_description
1 polymer ?
#
loop_
_entity_poly.entity_id
_entity_poly.type
_entity_poly.pdbx_seq_one_letter_code
_entity_poly.pdbx_strand_id
1 'polypeptide(L)'
;MTKQPMTPTGVQDKVDELYLLSDTALDAEAAAVQADFKAWIKANFTLTSKQEDYLDELGSQILGFFGASCSVSFSNRLPIDFIYPAPPTTEYSKYTGCNNALAVKSDGGKPVATGTISFEITYAEK
;
A
#
# COMPACT_ATOMS: atom_id res chain seq x y z
N MET A 1 -10.66 12.67 0.16
CA MET A 1 -10.80 11.96 -1.14
C MET A 1 -11.89 10.90 -1.01
N THR A 2 -12.52 10.48 -2.10
CA THR A 2 -13.52 9.39 -2.07
C THR A 2 -12.83 8.05 -1.82
N LYS A 3 -13.49 7.13 -1.12
CA LYS A 3 -12.95 5.78 -0.95
C LYS A 3 -12.93 5.04 -2.29
N GLN A 4 -11.81 4.42 -2.62
CA GLN A 4 -11.67 3.56 -3.79
C GLN A 4 -11.88 2.09 -3.42
N PRO A 5 -12.33 1.20 -4.32
CA PRO A 5 -12.40 -0.23 -4.00
C PRO A 5 -10.99 -0.83 -3.84
N MET A 6 -10.79 -1.78 -2.93
CA MET A 6 -9.52 -2.50 -2.79
C MET A 6 -9.33 -3.53 -3.91
N THR A 7 -9.04 -3.04 -5.10
CA THR A 7 -8.76 -3.78 -6.35
C THR A 7 -7.54 -3.17 -7.04
N PRO A 8 -6.91 -3.85 -8.01
CA PRO A 8 -5.78 -3.28 -8.75
C PRO A 8 -6.12 -1.90 -9.36
N THR A 9 -7.27 -1.77 -10.01
CA THR A 9 -7.74 -0.49 -10.57
C THR A 9 -7.99 0.55 -9.48
N GLY A 10 -8.67 0.20 -8.38
CA GLY A 10 -8.96 1.17 -7.32
C GLY A 10 -7.71 1.64 -6.57
N VAL A 11 -6.68 0.80 -6.46
CA VAL A 11 -5.36 1.24 -5.94
C VAL A 11 -4.70 2.21 -6.90
N GLN A 12 -4.72 1.94 -8.21
CA GLN A 12 -4.19 2.89 -9.20
C GLN A 12 -4.95 4.22 -9.17
N ASP A 13 -6.29 4.20 -9.14
CA ASP A 13 -7.11 5.40 -9.04
C ASP A 13 -6.77 6.21 -7.77
N LYS A 14 -6.51 5.52 -6.65
CA LYS A 14 -6.09 6.18 -5.40
C LYS A 14 -4.70 6.81 -5.52
N VAL A 15 -3.75 6.13 -6.15
CA VAL A 15 -2.40 6.66 -6.39
C VAL A 15 -2.47 7.90 -7.29
N ASP A 16 -3.27 7.84 -8.35
CA ASP A 16 -3.48 8.97 -9.26
C ASP A 16 -4.10 10.17 -8.52
N GLU A 17 -5.11 9.95 -7.67
CA GLU A 17 -5.67 10.98 -6.79
C GLU A 17 -4.64 11.60 -5.85
N LEU A 18 -3.82 10.77 -5.21
CA LEU A 18 -2.77 11.23 -4.28
C LEU A 18 -1.73 12.09 -5.00
N TYR A 19 -1.32 11.71 -6.21
CA TYR A 19 -0.22 12.38 -6.90
C TYR A 19 -0.62 13.68 -7.60
N LEU A 20 -1.93 13.95 -7.68
CA LEU A 20 -2.47 15.27 -8.02
C LEU A 20 -2.46 16.25 -6.84
N LEU A 21 -2.18 15.80 -5.61
CA LEU A 21 -2.08 16.68 -4.45
C LEU A 21 -0.84 17.57 -4.50
N SER A 22 -0.94 18.74 -3.86
CA SER A 22 0.22 19.57 -3.52
C SER A 22 1.19 18.80 -2.62
N ASP A 23 2.49 19.14 -2.66
CA ASP A 23 3.52 18.50 -1.83
C ASP A 23 3.14 18.44 -0.34
N THR A 24 2.65 19.54 0.24
CA THR A 24 2.24 19.57 1.66
C THR A 24 1.12 18.58 1.98
N ALA A 25 0.14 18.44 1.09
CA ALA A 25 -0.97 17.52 1.29
C ALA A 25 -0.55 16.06 1.06
N LEU A 26 0.32 15.80 0.08
CA LEU A 26 0.89 14.48 -0.15
C LEU A 26 1.78 14.02 1.01
N ASP A 27 2.57 14.93 1.59
CA ASP A 27 3.39 14.66 2.78
C ASP A 27 2.51 14.34 4.00
N ALA A 28 1.33 14.93 4.11
CA ALA A 28 0.38 14.59 5.18
C ALA A 28 -0.18 13.16 5.00
N GLU A 29 -0.49 12.75 3.77
CA GLU A 29 -0.92 11.38 3.46
C GLU A 29 0.21 10.37 3.68
N ALA A 30 1.45 10.72 3.30
CA ALA A 30 2.65 9.93 3.56
C ALA A 30 2.87 9.72 5.08
N ALA A 31 2.80 10.79 5.87
CA ALA A 31 2.90 10.70 7.33
C ALA A 31 1.75 9.87 7.93
N ALA A 32 0.52 10.02 7.43
CA ALA A 32 -0.63 9.27 7.92
C ALA A 32 -0.50 7.77 7.64
N VAL A 33 -0.11 7.36 6.43
CA VAL A 33 0.09 5.95 6.09
C VAL A 33 1.27 5.33 6.85
N GLN A 34 2.31 6.11 7.14
CA GLN A 34 3.43 5.65 7.96
C GLN A 34 3.03 5.43 9.43
N ALA A 35 2.23 6.34 9.99
CA ALA A 35 1.81 6.29 11.37
C ALA A 35 0.89 5.10 11.66
N ASP A 36 -0.08 4.86 10.76
CA ASP A 36 -1.00 3.73 10.88
C ASP A 36 -1.48 3.29 9.49
N PHE A 37 -0.73 2.36 8.90
CA PHE A 37 -1.07 1.77 7.60
C PHE A 37 -2.48 1.17 7.59
N LYS A 38 -2.87 0.48 8.66
CA LYS A 38 -4.17 -0.18 8.76
C LYS A 38 -5.29 0.83 8.75
N ALA A 39 -5.22 1.84 9.61
CA ALA A 39 -6.21 2.90 9.67
C ALA A 39 -6.28 3.67 8.35
N TRP A 40 -5.13 3.98 7.74
CA TRP A 40 -5.07 4.69 6.47
C TRP A 40 -5.75 3.90 5.33
N ILE A 41 -5.51 2.59 5.24
CA ILE A 41 -6.17 1.71 4.27
C ILE A 41 -7.69 1.69 4.50
N LYS A 42 -8.15 1.50 5.74
CA LYS A 42 -9.58 1.51 6.07
C LYS A 42 -10.25 2.85 5.78
N ALA A 43 -9.51 3.96 5.88
CA ALA A 43 -10.01 5.31 5.59
C ALA A 43 -10.07 5.62 4.09
N ASN A 44 -9.15 5.06 3.28
CA ASN A 44 -9.03 5.38 1.86
C ASN A 44 -9.64 4.34 0.92
N PHE A 45 -9.92 3.13 1.40
CA PHE A 45 -10.50 2.06 0.61
C PHE A 45 -11.81 1.51 1.19
N THR A 46 -12.70 1.11 0.29
CA THR A 46 -13.85 0.28 0.60
C THR A 46 -13.39 -1.18 0.62
N LEU A 47 -13.48 -1.80 1.79
CA LEU A 47 -13.07 -3.19 2.02
C LEU A 47 -14.30 -4.09 2.15
N THR A 48 -14.19 -5.31 1.65
CA THR A 48 -15.09 -6.40 2.04
C THR A 48 -14.75 -6.85 3.46
N SER A 49 -15.68 -7.48 4.18
CA SER A 49 -15.43 -7.99 5.54
C SER A 49 -14.19 -8.88 5.60
N LYS A 50 -13.98 -9.76 4.62
CA LYS A 50 -12.79 -10.63 4.55
C LYS A 50 -11.48 -9.86 4.37
N GLN A 51 -11.50 -8.73 3.66
CA GLN A 51 -10.30 -7.89 3.50
C GLN A 51 -10.01 -7.13 4.79
N GLU A 52 -11.06 -6.70 5.50
CA GLU A 52 -10.93 -6.05 6.80
C GLU A 52 -10.38 -7.02 7.85
N ASP A 53 -10.94 -8.23 7.96
CA ASP A 53 -10.46 -9.29 8.85
C ASP A 53 -8.99 -9.60 8.59
N TYR A 54 -8.61 -9.79 7.33
CA TYR A 54 -7.23 -10.05 6.93
C TYR A 54 -6.27 -8.90 7.34
N LEU A 55 -6.69 -7.66 7.13
CA LEU A 55 -5.91 -6.49 7.52
C LEU A 55 -5.78 -6.38 9.05
N ASP A 56 -6.81 -6.80 9.79
CA ASP A 56 -6.81 -6.82 11.25
C ASP A 56 -5.86 -7.88 11.81
N GLU A 57 -5.72 -9.02 11.15
CA GLU A 57 -4.82 -10.13 11.49
C GLU A 57 -3.35 -9.86 11.18
N LEU A 58 -3.02 -8.87 10.34
CA LEU A 58 -1.63 -8.55 10.03
C LEU A 58 -0.85 -8.08 11.27
N GLY A 59 0.32 -8.68 11.48
CA GLY A 59 1.22 -8.33 12.57
C GLY A 59 1.82 -6.93 12.42
N SER A 60 2.11 -6.28 13.55
CA SER A 60 2.61 -4.90 13.60
C SER A 60 3.90 -4.67 12.81
N GLN A 61 4.80 -5.65 12.75
CA GLN A 61 6.05 -5.53 11.99
C GLN A 61 5.81 -5.38 10.49
N ILE A 62 4.88 -6.17 9.93
CA ILE A 62 4.52 -6.09 8.51
C ILE A 62 3.76 -4.81 8.22
N LEU A 63 2.81 -4.43 9.10
CA LEU A 63 2.10 -3.15 8.97
C LEU A 63 3.05 -1.95 8.98
N GLY A 64 4.05 -1.96 9.87
CA GLY A 64 5.07 -0.92 9.92
C GLY A 64 5.93 -0.87 8.65
N PHE A 65 6.33 -2.03 8.12
CA PHE A 65 7.08 -2.12 6.86
C PHE A 65 6.26 -1.60 5.66
N PHE A 66 4.98 -1.97 5.57
CA PHE A 66 4.09 -1.51 4.50
C PHE A 66 3.83 0.00 4.60
N GLY A 67 3.56 0.51 5.79
CA GLY A 67 3.37 1.95 6.03
C GLY A 67 4.60 2.77 5.65
N ALA A 68 5.79 2.34 6.07
CA ALA A 68 7.04 3.01 5.70
C ALA A 68 7.32 2.97 4.19
N SER A 69 7.08 1.83 3.55
CA SER A 69 7.28 1.68 2.10
C SER A 69 6.34 2.60 1.32
N CYS A 70 5.05 2.63 1.67
CA CYS A 70 4.08 3.54 1.05
C CYS A 70 4.43 5.00 1.30
N SER A 71 4.83 5.38 2.52
CA SER A 71 5.20 6.76 2.83
C SER A 71 6.37 7.25 1.97
N VAL A 72 7.42 6.44 1.80
CA VAL A 72 8.56 6.79 0.95
C VAL A 72 8.10 6.94 -0.50
N SER A 73 7.29 6.00 -1.00
CA SER A 73 6.76 6.07 -2.36
C SER A 73 5.89 7.30 -2.58
N PHE A 74 4.99 7.63 -1.64
CA PHE A 74 4.12 8.80 -1.74
C PHE A 74 4.92 10.10 -1.79
N SER A 75 5.83 10.34 -0.83
CA SER A 75 6.64 11.57 -0.79
C SER A 75 7.54 11.75 -2.03
N ASN A 76 7.84 10.67 -2.75
CA ASN A 76 8.65 10.70 -3.98
C ASN A 76 7.82 10.50 -5.26
N ARG A 77 6.48 10.41 -5.15
CA ARG A 77 5.56 10.13 -6.27
C ARG A 77 5.96 8.90 -7.10
N LEU A 78 6.36 7.83 -6.41
CA LEU A 78 6.82 6.60 -7.06
C LEU A 78 5.65 5.68 -7.44
N PRO A 79 5.79 4.87 -8.50
CA PRO A 79 4.81 3.84 -8.82
C PRO A 79 4.57 2.88 -7.65
N ILE A 80 3.31 2.48 -7.51
CA ILE A 80 2.87 1.45 -6.55
C ILE A 80 1.93 0.52 -7.29
N ASP A 81 2.37 -0.72 -7.48
CA ASP A 81 1.58 -1.74 -8.17
C ASP A 81 0.82 -2.60 -7.16
N PHE A 82 -0.42 -2.96 -7.47
CA PHE A 82 -1.18 -3.92 -6.68
C PHE A 82 -1.67 -5.08 -7.54
N ILE A 83 -1.09 -6.26 -7.30
CA ILE A 83 -1.37 -7.48 -8.03
C ILE A 83 -2.28 -8.34 -7.15
N TYR A 84 -3.55 -8.43 -7.57
CA TYR A 84 -4.57 -9.17 -6.83
C TYR A 84 -5.34 -10.13 -7.76
N PRO A 85 -4.80 -11.33 -8.03
CA PRO A 85 -5.48 -12.32 -8.84
C PRO A 85 -6.69 -12.91 -8.10
N ALA A 86 -7.61 -13.49 -8.88
CA ALA A 86 -8.70 -14.27 -8.33
C ALA A 86 -8.16 -15.47 -7.53
N PRO A 87 -8.77 -15.80 -6.38
CA PRO A 87 -8.36 -16.97 -5.60
C PRO A 87 -8.64 -18.27 -6.37
N PRO A 88 -7.86 -19.35 -6.10
CA PRO A 88 -8.19 -20.69 -6.56
C PRO A 88 -9.57 -21.15 -6.08
N THR A 89 -10.14 -22.14 -6.78
CA THR A 89 -11.40 -22.79 -6.38
C THR A 89 -11.20 -23.90 -5.34
N THR A 90 -9.96 -24.30 -5.09
CA THR A 90 -9.50 -25.30 -4.12
C THR A 90 -9.24 -24.68 -2.74
N GLU A 91 -8.91 -25.49 -1.72
CA GLU A 91 -8.39 -24.96 -0.46
C GLU A 91 -7.01 -24.31 -0.68
N TYR A 92 -6.81 -23.12 -0.10
CA TYR A 92 -5.58 -22.37 -0.26
C TYR A 92 -5.15 -21.66 1.02
N SER A 93 -3.87 -21.28 1.04
CA SER A 93 -3.31 -20.25 1.91
C SER A 93 -3.13 -18.96 1.11
N LYS A 94 -3.40 -17.80 1.72
CA LYS A 94 -3.22 -16.48 1.11
C LYS A 94 -2.02 -15.79 1.75
N TYR A 95 -1.13 -15.25 0.93
CA TYR A 95 0.00 -14.43 1.37
C TYR A 95 -0.08 -13.06 0.73
N THR A 96 0.30 -12.02 1.49
CA THR A 96 0.53 -10.68 0.94
C THR A 96 2.03 -10.42 0.96
N GLY A 97 2.62 -10.42 -0.21
CA GLY A 97 4.00 -10.00 -0.44
C GLY A 97 4.08 -8.51 -0.69
N CYS A 98 5.22 -7.92 -0.37
CA CYS A 98 5.61 -6.61 -0.84
C CYS A 98 7.01 -6.74 -1.46
N ASN A 99 7.09 -6.61 -2.78
CA ASN A 99 8.36 -6.47 -3.47
C ASN A 99 8.77 -5.00 -3.41
N ASN A 100 9.89 -4.74 -2.76
CA ASN A 100 10.38 -3.38 -2.56
C ASN A 100 11.68 -3.19 -3.35
N ALA A 101 11.56 -2.54 -4.51
CA ALA A 101 12.67 -2.22 -5.40
C ALA A 101 13.06 -0.74 -5.31
N LEU A 102 12.98 -0.15 -4.11
CA LEU A 102 13.34 1.24 -3.88
C LEU A 102 14.86 1.41 -3.72
N ALA A 103 15.42 2.37 -4.45
CA ALA A 103 16.74 2.91 -4.19
C ALA A 103 16.59 4.24 -3.44
N VAL A 104 17.01 4.27 -2.17
CA VAL A 104 16.79 5.42 -1.27
C VAL A 104 18.13 6.06 -0.89
N LYS A 105 18.21 7.38 -0.98
CA LYS A 105 19.30 8.19 -0.44
C LYS A 105 18.75 9.31 0.45
N SER A 106 19.59 9.81 1.35
CA SER A 106 19.27 11.00 2.15
C SER A 106 19.69 12.27 1.41
N ASP A 107 18.79 13.24 1.34
CA ASP A 107 19.08 14.62 0.96
C ASP A 107 18.59 15.56 2.06
N GLY A 108 19.52 16.13 2.83
CA GLY A 108 19.17 16.98 3.98
C GLY A 108 18.28 16.31 5.04
N GLY A 109 18.34 14.98 5.17
CA GLY A 109 17.48 14.21 6.09
C GLY A 109 16.13 13.80 5.50
N LYS A 110 15.81 14.20 4.27
CA LYS A 110 14.63 13.72 3.53
C LYS A 110 14.98 12.52 2.67
N PRO A 111 14.12 11.50 2.58
CA PRO A 111 14.33 10.38 1.67
C PRO A 111 14.07 10.83 0.23
N VAL A 112 15.11 10.79 -0.60
CA VAL A 112 14.98 10.87 -2.06
C VAL A 112 15.09 9.46 -2.60
N ALA A 113 14.02 8.99 -3.25
CA ALA A 113 13.89 7.60 -3.68
C ALA A 113 13.55 7.49 -5.17
N THR A 114 13.99 6.39 -5.79
CA THR A 114 13.56 5.95 -7.12
C THR A 114 13.19 4.46 -7.08
N GLY A 115 12.52 3.97 -8.12
CA GLY A 115 12.11 2.58 -8.23
C GLY A 115 10.60 2.42 -8.10
N THR A 116 10.17 1.25 -7.65
CA THR A 116 8.76 0.88 -7.47
C THR A 116 8.61 -0.04 -6.27
N ILE A 117 7.41 -0.05 -5.69
CA ILE A 117 6.98 -1.14 -4.81
C ILE A 117 5.79 -1.84 -5.44
N SER A 118 5.68 -3.15 -5.25
CA SER A 118 4.48 -3.90 -5.61
C SER A 118 3.96 -4.70 -4.44
N PHE A 119 2.67 -4.63 -4.21
CA PHE A 119 1.95 -5.51 -3.31
C PHE A 119 1.35 -6.65 -4.12
N GLU A 120 1.69 -7.89 -3.77
CA GLU A 120 1.24 -9.07 -4.50
C GLU A 120 0.50 -10.02 -3.57
N ILE A 121 -0.73 -10.36 -3.95
CA ILE A 121 -1.48 -11.44 -3.32
C ILE A 121 -1.13 -12.74 -4.03
N THR A 122 -0.50 -13.66 -3.32
CA THR A 122 -0.22 -15.01 -3.81
C THR A 122 -1.04 -16.04 -3.06
N TYR A 123 -1.40 -17.11 -3.77
CA TYR A 123 -2.12 -18.25 -3.22
C TYR A 123 -1.26 -19.50 -3.36
N ALA A 124 -1.19 -20.29 -2.31
CA ALA A 124 -0.60 -21.63 -2.33
C ALA A 124 -1.69 -22.64 -2.01
N GLU A 125 -1.85 -23.65 -2.87
CA GLU A 125 -2.78 -24.75 -2.63
C GLU A 125 -2.35 -25.52 -1.36
N LYS A 126 -3.35 -26.06 -0.65
CA LYS A 126 -3.15 -26.89 0.53
C LYS A 126 -3.30 -28.37 0.20
#